data_AF-A0A9E9LZL7-F1
#
_entry.id   AF-A0A9E9LZL7-F1
#
_cell.length_a   1.000
_cell.length_b   1.000
_cell.length_c   1.000
_cell.angle_alpha   90.00
_cell.angle_beta   90.00
_cell.angle_gamma   90.00
#
_symmetry.space_group_name_H-M   'P 1'
#
loop_
_entity.id
_entity.type
_entity.pdbx_description
1 polymer ?
#
loop_
_entity_poly.entity_id
_entity_poly.type
_entity_poly.pdbx_seq_one_letter_code
_entity_poly.pdbx_strand_id
1 'polypeptide(L)'
;MLSSTYVQVAMQLENDRLREDLSRLKRWAEDFCESGKYQQEALEKLLLLAYPLHSQCCLRRLEVHFLPEMQKQVPESSRLIADHEVLHQSSANLHAAVCLSLYQVLKEGGNASAVSKALVEQYCQTMFQLLEIEERLIFPLAQENIPRESWFSLARIFMREQTDEISRHVVIDLDDDHLEKYCPLSINGRDEKADSGLKYKLTDNSGLQGLELSSLHVGSGQLPPSNLTRIHGKPVVQQALLQNS
;
A
#
# COMPACT_ATOMS: atom_id res chain seq x y z
N MET A 1 15.79 -23.73 1.63
CA MET A 1 14.48 -24.32 1.30
C MET A 1 13.45 -24.00 2.37
N LEU A 2 13.38 -24.66 3.53
CA LEU A 2 12.29 -24.35 4.50
C LEU A 2 12.23 -22.88 4.93
N SER A 3 13.37 -22.23 5.20
CA SER A 3 13.41 -20.81 5.57
C SER A 3 12.92 -19.87 4.46
N SER A 4 13.33 -20.12 3.20
CA SER A 4 12.89 -19.30 2.06
C SER A 4 11.41 -19.49 1.76
N THR A 5 10.90 -20.73 1.86
CA THR A 5 9.47 -21.02 1.73
C THR A 5 8.66 -20.33 2.83
N TYR A 6 9.11 -20.39 4.09
CA TYR A 6 8.43 -19.73 5.20
C TYR A 6 8.35 -18.21 4.99
N VAL A 7 9.47 -17.55 4.66
CA VAL A 7 9.51 -16.10 4.43
C VAL A 7 8.58 -15.72 3.27
N GLN A 8 8.61 -16.48 2.16
CA GLN A 8 7.74 -16.21 1.02
C GLN A 8 6.26 -16.36 1.35
N VAL A 9 5.87 -17.45 2.04
CA VAL A 9 4.47 -17.65 2.46
C VAL A 9 4.02 -16.56 3.42
N ALA A 10 4.89 -16.12 4.34
CA ALA A 10 4.58 -15.03 5.25
C ALA A 10 4.31 -13.70 4.51
N MET A 11 5.13 -13.37 3.51
CA MET A 11 4.91 -12.18 2.67
C MET A 11 3.66 -12.33 1.79
N GLN A 12 3.42 -13.50 1.21
CA GLN A 12 2.21 -13.75 0.43
C GLN A 12 0.94 -13.55 1.27
N LEU A 13 0.95 -14.02 2.52
CA LEU A 13 -0.17 -13.80 3.44
C LEU A 13 -0.39 -12.31 3.75
N GLU A 14 0.68 -11.52 3.90
CA GLU A 14 0.56 -10.06 4.03
C GLU A 14 -0.01 -9.42 2.76
N ASN A 15 0.45 -9.84 1.58
CA ASN A 15 -0.04 -9.33 0.30
C ASN A 15 -1.52 -9.65 0.10
N ASP A 16 -1.95 -10.86 0.46
CA ASP A 16 -3.35 -11.28 0.34
C ASP A 16 -4.26 -10.49 1.29
N ARG A 17 -3.82 -10.25 2.53
CA ARG A 17 -4.53 -9.37 3.47
C ARG A 17 -4.65 -7.95 2.91
N LEU A 18 -3.56 -7.38 2.41
CA LEU A 18 -3.57 -6.04 1.84
C LEU A 18 -4.47 -5.96 0.60
N ARG A 19 -4.49 -6.98 -0.26
CA ARG A 19 -5.44 -7.06 -1.38
C ARG A 19 -6.88 -7.05 -0.92
N GLU A 20 -7.18 -7.80 0.14
CA GLU A 20 -8.53 -7.85 0.70
C GLU A 20 -8.97 -6.46 1.19
N ASP A 21 -8.11 -5.78 1.95
CA ASP A 21 -8.40 -4.45 2.49
C ASP A 21 -8.53 -3.39 1.39
N LEU A 22 -7.66 -3.41 0.37
CA LEU A 22 -7.76 -2.53 -0.81
C LEU A 22 -9.05 -2.80 -1.59
N SER A 23 -9.42 -4.06 -1.77
CA SER A 23 -10.66 -4.44 -2.46
C SER A 23 -11.90 -4.04 -1.66
N ARG A 24 -11.81 -4.04 -0.33
CA ARG A 24 -12.85 -3.55 0.56
C ARG A 24 -12.98 -2.03 0.46
N LEU A 25 -11.86 -1.30 0.53
CA LEU A 25 -11.82 0.16 0.37
C LEU A 25 -12.41 0.59 -0.97
N LYS A 26 -12.01 -0.06 -2.06
CA LYS A 26 -12.52 0.23 -3.40
C LYS A 26 -14.03 0.03 -3.48
N ARG A 27 -14.55 -1.12 -3.04
CA ARG A 27 -16.01 -1.41 -3.05
C ARG A 27 -16.79 -0.39 -2.22
N TRP A 28 -16.31 -0.05 -1.03
CA TRP A 28 -16.99 0.90 -0.17
C TRP A 28 -17.01 2.32 -0.76
N ALA A 29 -15.94 2.73 -1.45
CA ALA A 29 -15.93 3.99 -2.18
C ALA A 29 -16.91 3.98 -3.37
N GLU A 30 -17.01 2.86 -4.09
CA GLU A 30 -18.00 2.67 -5.16
C GLU A 30 -19.43 2.79 -4.61
N ASP A 31 -19.76 2.03 -3.57
CA ASP A 31 -21.09 2.03 -2.92
C ASP A 31 -21.45 3.42 -2.38
N PHE A 32 -20.50 4.10 -1.73
CA PHE A 32 -20.70 5.45 -1.20
C PHE A 32 -21.02 6.44 -2.33
N CYS A 33 -20.27 6.41 -3.42
CA CYS A 33 -20.51 7.29 -4.57
C CYS A 33 -21.82 6.97 -5.29
N GLU A 34 -22.18 5.69 -5.44
CA GLU A 34 -23.42 5.26 -6.11
C GLU A 34 -24.68 5.57 -5.31
N SER A 35 -24.58 5.60 -3.98
CA SER A 35 -25.70 5.97 -3.10
C SER A 35 -26.24 7.38 -3.37
N GLY A 36 -25.39 8.27 -3.91
CA GLY A 36 -25.72 9.67 -4.23
C GLY A 36 -26.15 10.52 -3.04
N LYS A 37 -26.08 9.98 -1.83
CA LYS A 37 -26.51 10.64 -0.59
C LYS A 37 -25.31 10.74 0.35
N TYR A 38 -25.11 11.92 0.91
CA TYR A 38 -24.16 12.07 2.00
C TYR A 38 -24.62 11.21 3.20
N GLN A 39 -23.79 10.25 3.60
CA GLN A 39 -23.97 9.41 4.77
C GLN A 39 -22.71 9.53 5.63
N GLN A 40 -22.80 10.31 6.70
CA GLN A 40 -21.67 10.58 7.59
C GLN A 40 -21.03 9.29 8.11
N GLU A 41 -21.85 8.34 8.55
CA GLU A 41 -21.40 7.06 9.09
C GLU A 41 -20.62 6.22 8.06
N ALA A 42 -21.09 6.20 6.79
CA ALA A 42 -20.39 5.50 5.71
C ALA A 42 -19.03 6.15 5.41
N LEU A 43 -18.95 7.48 5.49
CA LEU A 43 -17.72 8.22 5.27
C LEU A 43 -16.71 8.05 6.41
N GLU A 44 -17.17 8.03 7.65
CA GLU A 44 -16.34 7.74 8.83
C GLU A 44 -15.75 6.33 8.75
N LYS A 45 -16.56 5.33 8.37
CA LYS A 45 -16.08 3.96 8.15
C LYS A 45 -15.04 3.89 7.01
N LEU A 46 -15.23 4.65 5.93
CA LEU A 46 -14.28 4.69 4.82
C LEU A 46 -12.95 5.34 5.24
N LEU A 47 -13.00 6.43 6.01
CA LEU A 47 -11.80 7.03 6.62
C LEU A 47 -11.09 6.08 7.57
N LEU A 48 -11.85 5.36 8.40
CA LEU A 48 -11.31 4.39 9.35
C LEU A 48 -10.59 3.24 8.64
N LEU A 49 -11.09 2.82 7.48
CA LEU A 49 -10.44 1.81 6.64
C LEU A 49 -9.23 2.39 5.88
N ALA A 50 -9.36 3.59 5.32
CA ALA A 50 -8.31 4.22 4.53
C ALA A 50 -7.08 4.57 5.37
N TYR A 51 -7.27 5.18 6.54
CA TYR A 51 -6.20 5.74 7.36
C TYR A 51 -5.07 4.75 7.70
N PRO A 52 -5.33 3.55 8.26
CA PRO A 52 -4.27 2.63 8.64
C PRO A 52 -3.57 1.98 7.44
N LEU A 53 -4.19 1.91 6.26
CA LEU A 53 -3.68 1.12 5.12
C LEU A 53 -2.26 1.51 4.71
N HIS A 54 -1.96 2.81 4.59
CA HIS A 54 -0.61 3.22 4.22
C HIS A 54 0.42 2.93 5.32
N SER A 55 0.06 3.14 6.60
CA SER A 55 0.94 2.81 7.71
C SER A 55 1.27 1.32 7.78
N GLN A 56 0.28 0.46 7.47
CA GLN A 56 0.49 -0.98 7.36
C GLN A 56 1.47 -1.29 6.23
N CYS A 57 1.37 -0.61 5.08
CA CYS A 57 2.28 -0.81 3.96
C CYS A 57 3.74 -0.49 4.33
N CYS A 58 3.99 0.67 4.94
CA CYS A 58 5.33 1.10 5.33
C CYS A 58 5.99 0.21 6.40
N LEU A 59 5.18 -0.52 7.17
CA LEU A 59 5.64 -1.38 8.26
C LEU A 59 5.70 -2.86 7.85
N ARG A 60 5.41 -3.19 6.59
CA ARG A 60 5.49 -4.57 6.11
C ARG A 60 6.91 -5.10 6.24
N ARG A 61 7.00 -6.39 6.54
CA ARG A 61 8.30 -7.07 6.65
C ARG A 61 9.06 -7.04 5.33
N LEU A 62 8.34 -6.91 4.22
CA LEU A 62 8.92 -6.67 2.91
C LEU A 62 9.76 -5.39 2.88
N GLU A 63 9.17 -4.24 3.25
CA GLU A 63 9.82 -2.93 3.23
C GLU A 63 10.97 -2.85 4.25
N VAL A 64 10.71 -3.31 5.47
CA VAL A 64 11.62 -3.09 6.61
C VAL A 64 12.83 -4.02 6.56
N HIS A 65 12.66 -5.27 6.11
CA HIS A 65 13.70 -6.30 6.22
C HIS A 65 14.07 -6.93 4.89
N PHE A 66 13.09 -7.23 4.04
CA PHE A 66 13.32 -8.01 2.84
C PHE A 66 14.05 -7.22 1.75
N LEU A 67 13.54 -6.04 1.38
CA LEU A 67 14.15 -5.21 0.33
C LEU A 67 15.58 -4.78 0.69
N PRO A 68 15.90 -4.36 1.93
CA PRO A 68 17.28 -4.06 2.32
C PRO A 68 18.22 -5.27 2.19
N GLU A 69 17.78 -6.45 2.61
CA GLU A 69 18.58 -7.67 2.47
C GLU A 69 18.74 -8.06 0.99
N MET A 70 17.69 -7.90 0.18
CA MET A 70 17.75 -8.13 -1.26
C MET A 70 18.75 -7.19 -1.94
N GLN A 71 18.72 -5.89 -1.64
CA GLN A 71 19.65 -4.92 -2.19
C GLN A 71 21.11 -5.25 -1.86
N LYS A 72 21.36 -5.76 -0.65
CA LYS A 72 22.68 -6.16 -0.18
C LYS A 72 23.19 -7.43 -0.89
N GLN A 73 22.33 -8.44 -1.06
CA GLN A 73 22.73 -9.74 -1.59
C GLN A 73 22.68 -9.80 -3.14
N VAL A 74 21.86 -8.96 -3.76
CA VAL A 74 21.55 -9.01 -5.20
C VAL A 74 21.71 -7.59 -5.79
N PRO A 75 22.93 -7.12 -6.07
CA PRO A 75 23.16 -5.75 -6.54
C PRO A 75 22.39 -5.37 -7.82
N GLU A 76 22.15 -6.35 -8.69
CA GLU A 76 21.34 -6.18 -9.91
C GLU A 76 19.87 -5.85 -9.65
N SER A 77 19.36 -6.12 -8.44
CA SER A 77 18.00 -5.75 -8.02
C SER A 77 17.83 -4.24 -7.79
N SER A 78 18.90 -3.45 -7.74
CA SER A 78 18.87 -2.02 -7.39
C SER A 78 17.87 -1.22 -8.22
N ARG A 79 17.77 -1.51 -9.53
CA ARG A 79 16.79 -0.83 -10.40
C ARG A 79 15.36 -1.23 -10.06
N LEU A 80 15.11 -2.51 -9.84
CA LEU A 80 13.78 -3.02 -9.49
C LEU A 80 13.30 -2.46 -8.14
N ILE A 81 14.20 -2.39 -7.16
CA ILE A 81 13.92 -1.78 -5.84
C ILE A 81 13.66 -0.28 -5.99
N ALA A 82 14.41 0.43 -6.82
CA ALA A 82 14.14 1.85 -7.07
C ALA A 82 12.78 2.08 -7.77
N ASP A 83 12.42 1.24 -8.73
CA ASP A 83 11.11 1.31 -9.41
C ASP A 83 9.97 1.02 -8.40
N HIS A 84 10.18 0.06 -7.48
CA HIS A 84 9.25 -0.24 -6.39
C HIS A 84 9.10 0.95 -5.42
N GLU A 85 10.21 1.59 -5.00
CA GLU A 85 10.19 2.77 -4.14
C GLU A 85 9.44 3.95 -4.78
N VAL A 86 9.61 4.17 -6.09
CA VAL A 86 8.86 5.21 -6.82
C VAL A 86 7.36 4.94 -6.77
N LEU A 87 6.94 3.69 -6.95
CA LEU A 87 5.52 3.32 -6.83
C LEU A 87 5.02 3.45 -5.39
N HIS A 88 5.84 3.07 -4.41
CA HIS A 88 5.52 3.20 -3.00
C HIS A 88 5.30 4.68 -2.64
N GLN A 89 6.20 5.59 -3.03
CA GLN A 89 6.05 7.02 -2.82
C GLN A 89 4.83 7.61 -3.56
N SER A 90 4.56 7.15 -4.78
CA SER A 90 3.35 7.52 -5.52
C SER A 90 2.09 7.12 -4.76
N SER A 91 2.07 5.89 -4.21
CA SER A 91 0.95 5.39 -3.41
C SER A 91 0.74 6.19 -2.12
N ALA A 92 1.82 6.63 -1.46
CA ALA A 92 1.78 7.48 -0.27
C ALA A 92 1.11 8.83 -0.57
N ASN A 93 1.49 9.45 -1.69
CA ASN A 93 0.91 10.73 -2.12
C ASN A 93 -0.58 10.58 -2.45
N LEU A 94 -0.97 9.50 -3.12
CA LEU A 94 -2.37 9.19 -3.42
C LEU A 94 -3.18 8.90 -2.16
N HIS A 95 -2.62 8.14 -1.21
CA HIS A 95 -3.25 7.87 0.08
C HIS A 95 -3.53 9.15 0.87
N ALA A 96 -2.55 10.05 0.93
CA ALA A 96 -2.72 11.36 1.56
C ALA A 96 -3.83 12.17 0.88
N ALA A 97 -3.88 12.17 -0.46
CA ALA A 97 -4.93 12.83 -1.22
C ALA A 97 -6.32 12.22 -0.96
N VAL A 98 -6.42 10.89 -0.87
CA VAL A 98 -7.65 10.19 -0.48
C VAL A 98 -8.11 10.61 0.91
N CYS A 99 -7.23 10.55 1.92
CA CYS A 99 -7.58 10.91 3.29
C CYS A 99 -8.03 12.37 3.41
N LEU A 100 -7.32 13.29 2.74
CA LEU A 100 -7.69 14.71 2.71
C LEU A 100 -9.04 14.94 2.03
N SER A 101 -9.28 14.30 0.88
CA SER A 101 -10.54 14.39 0.14
C SER A 101 -11.73 13.89 0.96
N LEU A 102 -11.57 12.75 1.62
CA LEU A 102 -12.59 12.18 2.50
C LEU A 102 -12.88 13.07 3.71
N TYR A 103 -11.83 13.61 4.34
CA TYR A 103 -11.97 14.50 5.48
C TYR A 103 -12.67 15.83 5.12
N GLN A 104 -12.37 16.38 3.93
CA GLN A 104 -13.05 17.58 3.42
C GLN A 104 -14.55 17.34 3.26
N VAL A 105 -14.95 16.21 2.66
CA VAL A 105 -16.37 15.88 2.50
C VAL A 105 -17.07 15.66 3.83
N LEU A 106 -16.38 15.08 4.82
CA LEU A 106 -16.91 14.90 6.17
C LEU A 106 -17.18 16.24 6.86
N LYS A 107 -16.25 17.19 6.73
CA LYS A 107 -16.33 18.50 7.38
C LYS A 107 -17.35 19.42 6.72
N GLU A 108 -17.41 19.43 5.40
CA GLU A 108 -18.20 20.39 4.63
C GLU A 108 -19.63 19.91 4.36
N GLY A 109 -19.96 18.64 4.66
CA GLY A 109 -21.28 18.07 4.42
C GLY A 109 -21.66 18.07 2.94
N GLY A 110 -20.65 18.02 2.06
CA GLY A 110 -20.76 18.26 0.63
C GLY A 110 -21.22 17.05 -0.18
N ASN A 111 -21.32 17.25 -1.50
CA ASN A 111 -21.70 16.20 -2.42
C ASN A 111 -20.60 15.14 -2.50
N ALA A 112 -20.93 13.90 -2.09
CA ALA A 112 -20.05 12.73 -2.09
C ALA A 112 -19.35 12.48 -3.44
N SER A 113 -19.91 13.00 -4.54
CA SER A 113 -19.30 12.92 -5.88
C SER A 113 -17.96 13.66 -6.01
N ALA A 114 -17.62 14.53 -5.05
CA ALA A 114 -16.33 15.23 -5.00
C ALA A 114 -15.24 14.42 -4.27
N VAL A 115 -15.61 13.44 -3.41
CA VAL A 115 -14.66 12.38 -3.04
C VAL A 115 -14.39 11.63 -4.32
N SER A 116 -13.17 11.73 -4.82
CA SER A 116 -12.88 11.20 -6.14
C SER A 116 -12.78 9.68 -5.99
N LYS A 117 -13.86 8.97 -6.31
CA LYS A 117 -13.82 7.55 -6.67
C LYS A 117 -12.56 7.25 -7.49
N ALA A 118 -12.24 8.15 -8.43
CA ALA A 118 -11.00 8.14 -9.20
C ALA A 118 -9.70 8.15 -8.35
N LEU A 119 -9.60 8.92 -7.27
CA LEU A 119 -8.44 8.94 -6.37
C LEU A 119 -8.32 7.61 -5.60
N VAL A 120 -9.44 7.09 -5.08
CA VAL A 120 -9.44 5.79 -4.39
C VAL A 120 -9.07 4.67 -5.36
N GLU A 121 -9.65 4.68 -6.56
CA GLU A 121 -9.33 3.73 -7.62
C GLU A 121 -7.87 3.82 -8.03
N GLN A 122 -7.33 5.04 -8.20
CA GLN A 122 -5.92 5.25 -8.55
C GLN A 122 -5.00 4.76 -7.44
N TYR A 123 -5.29 5.08 -6.18
CA TYR A 123 -4.54 4.56 -5.03
C TYR A 123 -4.54 3.03 -5.01
N CYS A 124 -5.72 2.41 -5.06
CA CYS A 124 -5.84 0.95 -5.06
C CYS A 124 -5.10 0.32 -6.25
N GLN A 125 -5.22 0.91 -7.45
CA GLN A 125 -4.55 0.41 -8.65
C GLN A 125 -3.02 0.49 -8.53
N THR A 126 -2.47 1.58 -8.01
CA THR A 126 -1.03 1.71 -7.75
C THR A 126 -0.56 0.68 -6.73
N MET A 127 -1.33 0.44 -5.67
CA MET A 127 -1.01 -0.58 -4.68
C MET A 127 -1.06 -2.00 -5.26
N PHE A 128 -2.06 -2.32 -6.08
CA PHE A 128 -2.11 -3.62 -6.75
C PHE A 128 -0.91 -3.84 -7.69
N GLN A 129 -0.45 -2.80 -8.40
CA GLN A 129 0.76 -2.88 -9.22
C GLN A 129 2.01 -3.13 -8.38
N LEU A 130 2.11 -2.47 -7.22
CA LEU A 130 3.20 -2.66 -6.27
C LEU A 130 3.25 -4.12 -5.79
N LEU A 131 2.11 -4.68 -5.38
CA LEU A 131 1.98 -6.08 -4.97
C LEU A 131 2.30 -7.07 -6.11
N GLU A 132 1.94 -6.73 -7.35
CA GLU A 132 2.25 -7.55 -8.52
C GLU A 132 3.75 -7.58 -8.84
N ILE A 133 4.44 -6.45 -8.70
CA ILE A 133 5.90 -6.36 -8.86
C ILE A 133 6.61 -7.21 -7.81
N GLU A 134 6.15 -7.15 -6.56
CA GLU A 134 6.71 -7.96 -5.49
C GLU A 134 6.65 -9.46 -5.81
N GLU A 135 5.47 -9.94 -6.21
CA GLU A 135 5.24 -11.36 -6.43
C GLU A 135 5.85 -11.89 -7.72
N ARG A 136 5.81 -11.10 -8.79
CA ARG A 136 6.23 -11.57 -10.12
C ARG A 136 7.69 -11.28 -10.42
N LEU A 137 8.30 -10.31 -9.77
CA LEU A 137 9.66 -9.87 -10.10
C LEU A 137 10.58 -10.00 -8.88
N ILE A 138 10.20 -9.43 -7.74
CA ILE A 138 11.08 -9.37 -6.55
C ILE A 138 11.26 -10.76 -5.93
N PHE A 139 10.19 -11.51 -5.67
CA PHE A 139 10.29 -12.84 -5.04
C PHE A 139 11.03 -13.86 -5.91
N PRO A 140 10.76 -13.99 -7.23
CA PRO A 140 11.51 -14.91 -8.07
C PRO A 140 13.00 -14.56 -8.12
N LEU A 141 13.34 -13.28 -8.31
CA LEU A 141 14.73 -12.83 -8.35
C LEU A 141 15.45 -13.12 -7.03
N ALA A 142 14.77 -12.92 -5.90
CA ALA A 142 15.30 -13.25 -4.59
C ALA A 142 15.51 -14.75 -4.37
N GLN A 143 14.57 -15.60 -4.81
CA GLN A 143 14.70 -17.07 -4.67
C GLN A 143 15.92 -17.61 -5.43
N GLU A 144 16.25 -17.01 -6.57
CA GLU A 144 17.38 -17.42 -7.39
C GLU A 144 18.73 -16.95 -6.82
N ASN A 145 18.77 -15.77 -6.19
CA ASN A 145 20.03 -15.08 -5.90
C ASN A 145 20.36 -14.89 -4.41
N ILE A 146 19.38 -14.91 -3.50
CA ILE A 146 19.65 -14.73 -2.07
C ILE A 146 20.26 -16.01 -1.49
N PRO A 147 21.42 -15.95 -0.79
CA PRO A 147 22.05 -17.12 -0.21
C PRO A 147 21.21 -17.70 0.94
N ARG A 148 21.38 -19.00 1.19
CA ARG A 148 20.57 -19.75 2.16
C ARG A 148 20.66 -19.17 3.58
N GLU A 149 21.82 -18.66 3.95
CA GLU A 149 22.11 -18.05 5.25
C GLU A 149 21.32 -16.76 5.46
N SER A 150 21.19 -15.95 4.41
CA SER A 150 20.34 -14.74 4.42
C SER A 150 18.87 -15.10 4.55
N TRP A 151 18.39 -16.12 3.82
CA TRP A 151 17.03 -16.65 4.00
C TRP A 151 16.75 -17.11 5.43
N PHE A 152 17.71 -17.80 6.05
CA PHE A 152 17.59 -18.22 7.45
C PHE A 152 17.53 -17.02 8.41
N SER A 153 18.33 -15.98 8.16
CA SER A 153 18.34 -14.75 8.95
C SER A 153 17.01 -14.00 8.86
N LEU A 154 16.47 -13.84 7.64
CA LEU A 154 15.14 -13.27 7.41
C LEU A 154 14.04 -14.08 8.11
N ALA A 155 14.06 -15.42 7.98
CA ALA A 155 13.07 -16.27 8.63
C ALA A 155 13.05 -16.10 10.16
N ARG A 156 14.22 -15.94 10.79
CA ARG A 156 14.31 -15.69 12.24
C ARG A 156 13.67 -14.36 12.64
N ILE A 157 13.87 -13.30 11.85
CA ILE A 157 13.24 -12.00 12.08
C ILE A 157 11.72 -12.14 11.97
N PHE A 158 11.25 -12.74 10.87
CA PHE A 158 9.83 -12.89 10.58
C PHE A 158 9.09 -13.72 11.64
N MET A 159 9.71 -14.80 12.14
CA MET A 159 9.14 -15.63 13.22
C MET A 159 9.04 -14.86 14.54
N ARG A 160 10.05 -14.04 14.86
CA ARG A 160 10.06 -13.22 16.07
C ARG A 160 8.91 -12.21 16.02
N GLU A 161 8.79 -11.49 14.92
CA GLU A 161 7.76 -10.47 14.73
C GLU A 161 6.35 -11.07 14.68
N GLN A 162 6.19 -12.24 14.04
CA GLN A 162 4.90 -12.95 14.06
C GLN A 162 4.46 -13.32 15.49
N THR A 163 5.41 -13.70 16.34
CA THR A 163 5.12 -14.03 17.75
C THR A 163 4.67 -12.78 18.52
N ASP A 164 5.27 -11.63 18.23
CA ASP A 164 4.91 -10.34 18.82
C ASP A 164 3.55 -9.82 18.30
N GLU A 165 3.21 -10.07 17.02
CA GLU A 165 1.92 -9.71 16.42
C GLU A 165 0.75 -10.53 16.98
N ILE A 166 0.93 -11.85 17.15
CA ILE A 166 -0.08 -12.72 17.78
C ILE A 166 -0.36 -12.26 19.21
N SER A 167 0.67 -11.76 19.90
CA SER A 167 0.54 -11.21 21.25
C SER A 167 -0.15 -9.84 21.29
N ARG A 168 -0.28 -9.15 20.14
CA ARG A 168 -0.84 -7.80 20.00
C ARG A 168 -2.14 -7.72 19.20
N HIS A 169 -2.66 -8.83 18.67
CA HIS A 169 -3.91 -8.83 17.91
C HIS A 169 -5.10 -8.42 18.80
N VAL A 170 -5.35 -7.12 18.85
CA VAL A 170 -6.68 -6.55 19.07
C VAL A 170 -7.38 -6.69 17.73
N VAL A 171 -8.33 -7.62 17.66
CA VAL A 171 -9.21 -7.77 16.49
C VAL A 171 -9.88 -6.42 16.28
N ILE A 172 -9.62 -5.77 15.14
CA ILE A 172 -10.53 -4.73 14.66
C ILE A 172 -11.69 -5.49 14.04
N ASP A 173 -12.52 -6.08 14.90
CA ASP A 173 -13.85 -6.53 14.48
C ASP A 173 -14.59 -5.22 14.22
N LEU A 174 -14.75 -4.91 12.93
CA LEU A 174 -15.63 -3.85 12.45
C LEU A 174 -17.09 -4.31 12.59
N ASP A 175 -17.46 -4.90 13.73
CA ASP A 175 -18.84 -4.90 14.16
C ASP A 175 -19.20 -3.44 14.49
N ASP A 176 -20.42 -3.03 14.14
CA ASP A 176 -20.89 -1.63 14.15
C ASP A 176 -20.65 -0.88 15.49
N ASP A 177 -20.39 -1.60 16.59
CA ASP A 177 -20.17 -1.05 17.94
C ASP A 177 -18.73 -0.56 18.25
N HIS A 178 -17.75 -0.70 17.35
CA HIS A 178 -16.34 -0.39 17.66
C HIS A 178 -15.74 0.85 16.98
N LEU A 179 -16.54 1.61 16.21
CA LEU A 179 -16.08 2.83 15.51
C LEU A 179 -15.55 3.93 16.44
N GLU A 180 -16.02 4.02 17.69
CA GLU A 180 -15.58 5.08 18.61
C GLU A 180 -14.13 4.94 19.08
N LYS A 181 -13.53 3.74 19.00
CA LYS A 181 -12.22 3.47 19.62
C LYS A 181 -11.02 3.79 18.73
N TYR A 182 -11.22 3.90 17.42
CA TYR A 182 -10.14 3.99 16.43
C TYR A 182 -10.13 5.28 15.62
N CYS A 183 -11.07 6.19 15.88
CA CYS A 183 -10.97 7.58 15.42
C CYS A 183 -10.18 8.41 16.47
N PRO A 184 -8.89 8.74 16.23
CA PRO A 184 -8.21 9.77 17.03
C PRO A 184 -8.84 11.15 16.85
N LEU A 185 -9.76 11.30 15.90
CA LEU A 185 -10.63 12.44 15.72
C LEU A 185 -11.87 12.30 16.62
N SER A 186 -11.69 12.45 17.95
CA SER A 186 -12.83 12.77 18.81
C SER A 186 -13.35 14.14 18.36
N ILE A 187 -14.47 14.17 17.65
CA ILE A 187 -15.20 15.39 17.26
C ILE A 187 -15.92 15.92 18.50
N ASN A 188 -15.17 16.29 19.53
CA ASN A 188 -15.67 17.04 20.67
C ASN A 188 -15.20 18.48 20.53
N GLY A 189 -16.02 19.30 19.86
CA GLY A 189 -15.76 20.72 19.74
C GLY A 189 -16.56 21.40 18.64
N ARG A 190 -17.89 21.47 18.78
CA ARG A 190 -18.64 22.58 18.19
C ARG A 190 -18.29 23.83 19.00
N ASP A 191 -17.24 24.53 18.61
CA ASP A 191 -17.12 25.95 18.94
C ASP A 191 -17.72 26.76 17.78
N GLU A 192 -18.96 27.19 18.01
CA GLU A 192 -19.57 28.28 17.25
C GLU A 192 -18.75 29.54 17.49
N LYS A 193 -17.93 29.90 16.49
CA LYS A 193 -17.34 31.21 16.17
C LYS A 193 -15.82 31.15 16.07
N ALA A 194 -15.30 31.23 14.84
CA ALA A 194 -14.26 32.21 14.51
C ALA A 194 -14.03 32.26 13.00
N ASP A 195 -14.24 33.47 12.49
CA ASP A 195 -13.71 34.01 11.26
C ASP A 195 -12.17 33.96 11.24
N SER A 196 -11.59 33.97 10.03
CA SER A 196 -10.15 34.05 9.70
C SER A 196 -9.26 32.80 9.88
N GLY A 197 -8.93 32.18 8.74
CA GLY A 197 -7.63 31.59 8.40
C GLY A 197 -6.91 30.72 9.43
N LEU A 198 -7.30 29.45 9.55
CA LEU A 198 -6.54 28.47 10.33
C LEU A 198 -5.58 27.65 9.44
N LYS A 199 -4.28 27.95 9.58
CA LYS A 199 -3.19 27.04 9.20
C LYS A 199 -3.15 25.89 10.20
N TYR A 200 -3.50 24.69 9.78
CA TYR A 200 -3.27 23.48 10.58
C TYR A 200 -2.02 22.76 10.09
N LYS A 201 -1.09 22.55 11.01
CA LYS A 201 0.08 21.70 10.82
C LYS A 201 -0.33 20.29 11.20
N LEU A 202 -0.43 19.38 10.23
CA LEU A 202 -0.46 17.94 10.49
C LEU A 202 0.85 17.58 11.19
N THR A 203 0.84 17.50 12.51
CA THR A 203 1.97 16.93 13.26
C THR A 203 1.76 15.43 13.29
N ASP A 204 2.34 14.79 12.29
CA ASP A 204 2.61 13.38 12.30
C ASP A 204 3.75 13.07 13.31
N ASN A 205 3.57 12.08 14.18
CA ASN A 205 4.64 11.54 15.01
C ASN A 205 5.65 10.69 14.19
N SER A 206 5.42 10.48 12.89
CA SER A 206 6.31 9.76 11.95
C SER A 206 7.34 10.65 11.24
N GLY A 207 7.43 11.95 11.55
CA GLY A 207 8.54 12.78 11.06
C GLY A 207 8.47 13.21 9.59
N LEU A 208 7.33 13.07 8.90
CA LEU A 208 7.15 13.62 7.56
C LEU A 208 6.64 15.08 7.64
N GLN A 209 7.55 16.04 7.50
CA GLN A 209 7.20 17.45 7.43
C GLN A 209 6.76 17.87 6.01
N GLY A 210 5.55 18.45 5.93
CA GLY A 210 5.23 19.60 5.07
C GLY A 210 5.06 19.34 3.57
N LEU A 211 3.83 19.06 3.14
CA LEU A 211 3.43 19.21 1.73
C LEU A 211 2.53 20.46 1.59
N GLU A 212 3.04 21.51 0.93
CA GLU A 212 2.21 22.57 0.37
C GLU A 212 1.64 22.11 -0.99
N LEU A 213 0.31 22.09 -1.10
CA LEU A 213 -0.45 21.51 -2.21
C LEU A 213 -0.67 22.44 -3.41
N SER A 214 0.16 23.47 -3.59
CA SER A 214 -0.03 24.47 -4.65
C SER A 214 0.29 23.99 -6.08
N SER A 215 0.74 22.74 -6.26
CA SER A 215 1.33 22.28 -7.53
C SER A 215 0.74 21.00 -8.13
N LEU A 216 -0.34 20.44 -7.57
CA LEU A 216 -1.02 19.28 -8.17
C LEU A 216 -1.92 19.72 -9.33
N HIS A 217 -1.29 20.00 -10.47
CA HIS A 217 -1.98 20.05 -11.75
C HIS A 217 -2.37 18.60 -12.08
N VAL A 218 -3.66 18.27 -11.97
CA VAL A 218 -4.24 17.02 -12.49
C VAL A 218 -4.23 17.13 -14.01
N GLY A 219 -3.06 16.94 -14.60
CA GLY A 219 -2.92 16.75 -16.03
C GLY A 219 -3.51 15.38 -16.37
N SER A 220 -4.46 15.36 -17.31
CA SER A 220 -4.96 14.17 -17.99
C SER A 220 -3.80 13.51 -18.76
N GLY A 221 -2.88 12.88 -18.04
CA GLY A 221 -1.68 12.25 -18.57
C GLY A 221 -2.04 10.89 -19.14
N GLN A 222 -2.15 10.84 -20.46
CA GLN A 222 -2.21 9.62 -21.23
C GLN A 222 -1.04 8.71 -20.83
N LEU A 223 -1.36 7.54 -20.26
CA LEU A 223 -0.40 6.50 -19.89
C LEU A 223 0.52 6.18 -21.09
N PRO A 224 1.84 6.09 -20.91
CA PRO A 224 2.70 5.56 -21.97
C PRO A 224 2.38 4.08 -22.19
N PRO A 225 2.42 3.58 -23.45
CA PRO A 225 2.16 2.18 -23.73
C PRO A 225 3.25 1.30 -23.09
N SER A 226 2.81 0.25 -22.41
CA SER A 226 3.62 -0.80 -21.80
C SER A 226 4.47 -1.52 -22.86
N ASN A 227 5.66 -1.00 -23.14
CA ASN A 227 6.67 -1.70 -23.94
C ASN A 227 7.43 -2.70 -23.05
N LEU A 228 6.78 -3.79 -22.66
CA LEU A 228 7.47 -5.02 -22.25
C LEU A 228 7.83 -5.80 -23.52
N THR A 229 8.81 -5.30 -24.26
CA THR A 229 9.40 -6.01 -25.40
C THR A 229 10.87 -6.27 -25.12
N ARG A 230 11.16 -7.54 -24.79
CA ARG A 230 12.32 -8.29 -25.29
C ARG A 230 13.70 -7.72 -24.94
N ILE A 231 14.21 -8.10 -23.77
CA ILE A 231 15.67 -8.11 -23.52
C ILE A 231 16.16 -9.56 -23.63
N HIS A 232 16.73 -9.86 -24.80
CA HIS A 232 17.81 -10.80 -25.12
C HIS A 232 17.58 -11.59 -26.43
N GLY A 233 18.04 -11.02 -27.54
CA GLY A 233 18.82 -11.78 -28.54
C GLY A 233 20.28 -11.77 -28.08
N LYS A 234 21.07 -12.84 -28.19
CA LYS A 234 21.29 -13.69 -29.36
C LYS A 234 21.53 -15.18 -29.00
N PRO A 235 21.34 -16.09 -29.97
CA PRO A 235 21.54 -17.53 -29.85
C PRO A 235 23.00 -17.93 -30.11
N VAL A 236 23.40 -19.14 -29.67
CA VAL A 236 24.35 -20.06 -30.32
C VAL A 236 24.35 -21.41 -29.56
N VAL A 237 23.85 -22.46 -30.23
CA VAL A 237 24.41 -23.82 -30.38
C VAL A 237 24.65 -24.64 -29.08
N GLN A 238 24.09 -25.83 -28.82
CA GLN A 238 24.12 -27.10 -29.57
C GLN A 238 23.17 -28.08 -28.84
N GLN A 239 22.17 -28.69 -29.49
CA GLN A 239 22.28 -30.04 -30.08
C GLN A 239 22.57 -31.16 -29.05
N ALA A 240 21.54 -31.65 -28.38
CA ALA A 240 21.46 -33.03 -27.91
C ALA A 240 20.01 -33.31 -27.49
N LEU A 241 19.27 -34.06 -28.32
CA LEU A 241 18.13 -34.95 -27.99
C LEU A 241 17.27 -35.15 -29.24
N LEU A 242 17.85 -35.86 -30.21
CA LEU A 242 17.12 -36.68 -31.17
C LEU A 242 17.93 -37.95 -31.42
N GLN A 243 18.00 -38.79 -30.39
CA GLN A 243 18.14 -40.24 -30.52
C GLN A 243 17.36 -40.88 -29.37
N ASN A 244 16.45 -41.78 -29.75
CA ASN A 244 15.51 -42.59 -28.94
C ASN A 244 14.06 -42.08 -28.91
N SER A 245 13.36 -42.29 -30.02
CA SER A 245 12.05 -42.99 -30.15
C SER A 245 11.53 -42.81 -31.56
#